data_AF-A0A7Y0FXP5-F1
#
_entry.id   AF-A0A7Y0FXP5-F1
#
_cell.length_a   1.000
_cell.length_b   1.000
_cell.length_c   1.000
_cell.angle_alpha   90.00
_cell.angle_beta   90.00
_cell.angle_gamma   90.00
#
_symmetry.space_group_name_H-M   'P 1'
#
loop_
_entity.id
_entity.type
_entity.pdbx_description
1 polymer ?
#
loop_
_entity_poly.entity_id
_entity_poly.type
_entity_poly.pdbx_seq_one_letter_code
_entity_poly.pdbx_strand_id
1 'polypeptide(L)'
;MHEKFRNLDFDPRKLPPQYLEAIGLAVACSAQTEDHMQMAISGCLGIDAELGWGVTSHMTAPLRENVLKSVAEIRIDDLDDLDRLDDLIDLVKQAADKRNAIVHHMWCHDEKTGEVFLVKTTARNTVKADVVPMPLDTIRADAMFIYDAGIKLLQFLLAKDLIPALPPVGRSRFHKSKAARKKRIKR
;
A
#
# COMPACT_ATOMS: atom_id res chain seq x y z
N MET A 1 22.81 13.89 -26.74
CA MET A 1 22.06 12.73 -26.19
C MET A 1 23.05 11.57 -26.14
N HIS A 2 23.49 11.18 -24.94
CA HIS A 2 24.65 10.28 -24.74
C HIS A 2 24.41 8.86 -25.26
N GLU A 3 25.46 8.21 -25.78
CA GLU A 3 25.47 6.80 -26.24
C GLU A 3 24.92 5.78 -25.24
N LYS A 4 24.79 6.14 -23.95
CA LYS A 4 24.29 5.30 -22.86
C LYS A 4 22.85 4.80 -23.03
N PHE A 5 22.05 5.38 -23.94
CA PHE A 5 20.64 5.00 -24.11
C PHE A 5 20.38 4.07 -25.31
N ARG A 6 21.42 3.71 -26.09
CA ARG A 6 21.23 3.04 -27.39
C ARG A 6 20.67 1.61 -27.34
N ASN A 7 20.58 0.95 -26.17
CA ASN A 7 20.06 -0.42 -26.05
C ASN A 7 19.05 -0.64 -24.91
N LEU A 8 18.41 0.44 -24.41
CA LEU A 8 17.37 0.27 -23.39
C LEU A 8 16.06 -0.17 -24.04
N ASP A 9 15.57 -1.34 -23.63
CA ASP A 9 14.24 -1.81 -23.97
C ASP A 9 13.26 -1.51 -22.85
N PHE A 10 12.11 -0.96 -23.21
CA PHE A 10 11.02 -0.55 -22.31
C PHE A 10 9.81 -1.50 -22.37
N ASP A 11 9.87 -2.56 -23.17
CA ASP A 11 8.84 -3.59 -23.20
C ASP A 11 8.87 -4.40 -21.89
N PRO A 12 7.86 -4.27 -21.01
CA PRO A 12 7.86 -4.97 -19.72
C PRO A 12 7.87 -6.49 -19.87
N ARG A 13 7.48 -7.02 -21.04
CA ARG A 13 7.51 -8.47 -21.33
C ARG A 13 8.93 -9.00 -21.53
N LYS A 14 9.89 -8.12 -21.78
CA LYS A 14 11.31 -8.47 -21.93
C LYS A 14 12.11 -8.35 -20.64
N LEU A 15 11.49 -7.91 -19.54
CA LEU A 15 12.14 -7.97 -18.23
C LEU A 15 12.43 -9.43 -17.87
N PRO A 16 13.59 -9.73 -17.26
CA PRO A 16 13.89 -11.09 -16.83
C PRO A 16 12.81 -11.60 -15.84
N PRO A 17 12.34 -12.86 -15.95
CA PRO A 17 11.21 -13.37 -15.15
C PRO A 17 11.33 -13.13 -13.64
N GLN A 18 12.53 -13.32 -13.09
CA GLN A 18 12.86 -13.06 -11.69
C GLN A 18 12.57 -11.63 -11.22
N TYR A 19 12.66 -10.63 -12.10
CA TYR A 19 12.29 -9.25 -11.78
C TYR A 19 10.78 -9.09 -11.71
N LEU A 20 10.04 -9.69 -12.65
CA LEU A 20 8.58 -9.68 -12.64
C LEU A 20 8.03 -10.37 -11.39
N GLU A 21 8.64 -11.49 -10.98
CA GLU A 21 8.33 -12.19 -9.74
C GLU A 21 8.58 -11.32 -8.51
N ALA A 22 9.73 -10.64 -8.42
CA ALA A 22 10.06 -9.78 -7.30
C ALA A 22 9.14 -8.54 -7.21
N ILE A 23 8.81 -7.93 -8.35
CA ILE A 23 7.85 -6.83 -8.44
C ILE A 23 6.46 -7.31 -8.00
N GLY A 24 6.01 -8.45 -8.50
CA GLY A 24 4.72 -9.05 -8.12
C GLY A 24 4.64 -9.34 -6.63
N LEU A 25 5.71 -9.87 -6.03
CA LEU A 25 5.81 -10.09 -4.60
C LEU A 25 5.68 -8.77 -3.82
N ALA A 26 6.43 -7.73 -4.19
CA ALA A 26 6.36 -6.42 -3.54
C ALA A 26 4.94 -5.83 -3.57
N VAL A 27 4.23 -5.98 -4.70
CA VAL A 27 2.84 -5.54 -4.85
C VAL A 27 1.90 -6.34 -3.94
N ALA A 28 2.06 -7.67 -3.86
CA ALA A 28 1.25 -8.52 -2.99
C ALA A 28 1.46 -8.17 -1.50
N CYS A 29 2.72 -7.99 -1.08
CA CYS A 29 3.08 -7.56 0.28
C CYS A 29 2.49 -6.19 0.61
N SER A 30 2.51 -5.25 -0.34
CA SER A 30 1.89 -3.93 -0.17
C SER A 30 0.39 -4.02 -0.02
N ALA A 31 -0.29 -4.85 -0.83
CA ALA A 31 -1.74 -5.02 -0.73
C ALA A 31 -2.15 -5.55 0.65
N GLN A 32 -1.42 -6.53 1.17
CA GLN A 32 -1.63 -7.04 2.53
C GLN A 32 -1.39 -5.97 3.60
N THR A 33 -0.29 -5.22 3.49
CA THR A 33 0.04 -4.14 4.44
C THR A 33 -1.03 -3.05 4.45
N GLU A 34 -1.56 -2.68 3.28
CA GLU A 34 -2.67 -1.74 3.16
C GLU A 34 -3.97 -2.28 3.76
N ASP A 35 -4.24 -3.58 3.67
CA ASP A 35 -5.39 -4.21 4.33
C ASP A 35 -5.25 -4.18 5.86
N HIS A 36 -4.05 -4.40 6.39
CA HIS A 36 -3.78 -4.29 7.83
C HIS A 36 -4.03 -2.87 8.36
N MET A 37 -3.70 -1.83 7.58
CA MET A 37 -4.05 -0.44 7.93
C MET A 37 -5.58 -0.23 7.98
N GLN A 38 -6.34 -0.85 7.07
CA GLN A 38 -7.79 -0.76 7.07
C GLN A 38 -8.40 -1.49 8.27
N MET A 39 -7.84 -2.66 8.62
CA MET A 39 -8.22 -3.37 9.84
C MET A 39 -7.95 -2.54 11.08
N ALA A 40 -6.78 -1.88 11.17
CA ALA A 40 -6.44 -1.00 12.29
C ALA A 40 -7.49 0.10 12.50
N ILE A 41 -7.88 0.80 11.42
CA ILE A 41 -8.92 1.83 11.47
C ILE A 41 -10.24 1.25 11.96
N SER A 42 -10.63 0.09 11.41
CA SER A 42 -11.91 -0.56 11.73
C SER A 42 -11.97 -1.02 13.19
N GLY A 43 -10.88 -1.63 13.68
CA GLY A 43 -10.75 -2.06 15.06
C GLY A 43 -10.73 -0.90 16.04
N CYS A 44 -10.04 0.20 15.70
CA CYS A 44 -10.06 1.40 16.53
C CYS A 44 -11.46 2.04 16.60
N LEU A 45 -12.21 2.02 15.50
CA LEU A 45 -13.60 2.47 15.44
C LEU A 45 -14.59 1.52 16.15
N GLY A 46 -14.18 0.31 16.50
CA GLY A 46 -15.07 -0.70 17.08
C GLY A 46 -16.15 -1.19 16.11
N ILE A 47 -15.88 -1.14 14.81
CA ILE A 47 -16.81 -1.61 13.77
C ILE A 47 -16.31 -2.92 13.14
N ASP A 48 -17.21 -3.68 12.53
CA ASP A 48 -16.84 -4.88 11.79
C ASP A 48 -16.11 -4.55 10.47
N ALA A 49 -15.43 -5.57 9.92
CA ALA A 49 -14.61 -5.44 8.73
C ALA A 49 -15.38 -4.94 7.49
N GLU A 50 -16.67 -5.28 7.32
CA GLU A 50 -17.43 -4.83 6.14
C GLU A 50 -17.72 -3.33 6.19
N LEU A 51 -18.09 -2.81 7.36
CA LEU A 51 -18.24 -1.36 7.55
C LEU A 51 -16.90 -0.65 7.40
N GLY A 52 -15.85 -1.25 7.95
CA GLY A 52 -14.46 -0.83 7.79
C GLY A 52 -14.03 -0.64 6.34
N TRP A 53 -14.25 -1.65 5.50
CA TRP A 53 -14.01 -1.56 4.06
C TRP A 53 -14.85 -0.44 3.43
N GLY A 54 -16.12 -0.29 3.82
CA GLY A 54 -16.97 0.79 3.33
C GLY A 54 -16.41 2.19 3.60
N VAL A 55 -15.78 2.40 4.76
CA VAL A 55 -15.14 3.67 5.13
C VAL A 55 -13.83 3.88 4.37
N THR A 56 -13.02 2.82 4.23
CA THR A 56 -11.61 2.95 3.83
C THR A 56 -11.33 2.69 2.34
N SER A 57 -12.27 2.11 1.60
CA SER A 57 -12.10 1.69 0.19
C SER A 57 -11.64 2.80 -0.75
N HIS A 58 -12.00 4.05 -0.47
CA HIS A 58 -11.68 5.20 -1.32
C HIS A 58 -10.72 6.19 -0.65
N MET A 59 -10.18 5.84 0.52
CA MET A 59 -9.20 6.68 1.20
C MET A 59 -7.84 6.56 0.51
N THR A 60 -7.14 7.69 0.40
CA THR A 60 -5.72 7.70 0.03
C THR A 60 -4.88 7.22 1.23
N ALA A 61 -3.66 6.76 1.00
CA ALA A 61 -2.77 6.33 2.09
C ALA A 61 -2.56 7.43 3.17
N PRO A 62 -2.29 8.70 2.82
CA PRO A 62 -2.18 9.77 3.83
C PRO A 62 -3.48 10.00 4.62
N LEU A 63 -4.64 9.85 3.97
CA LEU A 63 -5.91 9.97 4.67
C LEU A 63 -6.13 8.82 5.66
N ARG A 64 -5.72 7.58 5.30
CA ARG A 64 -5.78 6.43 6.22
C ARG A 64 -4.88 6.64 7.43
N GLU A 65 -3.67 7.15 7.25
CA GLU A 65 -2.76 7.53 8.36
C GLU A 65 -3.44 8.52 9.32
N ASN A 66 -3.94 9.64 8.80
CA ASN A 66 -4.55 10.67 9.64
C ASN A 66 -5.78 10.16 10.38
N VAL A 67 -6.62 9.37 9.71
CA VAL A 67 -7.81 8.76 10.30
C VAL A 67 -7.40 7.79 11.40
N LEU A 68 -6.44 6.90 11.14
CA LEU A 68 -5.97 5.91 12.12
C LEU A 68 -5.46 6.60 13.39
N LYS A 69 -4.59 7.61 13.26
CA LYS A 69 -4.09 8.41 14.40
C LYS A 69 -5.25 8.98 15.21
N SER A 70 -6.18 9.65 14.53
CA SER A 70 -7.33 10.29 15.18
C SER A 70 -8.25 9.30 15.91
N VAL A 71 -8.52 8.12 15.33
CA VAL A 71 -9.39 7.12 15.98
C VAL A 71 -8.66 6.33 17.05
N ALA A 72 -7.33 6.19 16.95
CA ALA A 72 -6.52 5.52 17.96
C ALA A 72 -6.44 6.34 19.25
N GLU A 73 -6.25 7.66 19.16
CA GLU A 73 -6.25 8.58 20.32
C GLU A 73 -7.56 8.50 21.13
N ILE A 74 -8.67 8.15 20.50
CA ILE A 74 -9.97 7.97 21.16
C ILE A 74 -10.10 6.57 21.77
N ARG A 75 -9.50 5.55 21.14
CA ARG A 75 -9.71 4.14 21.49
C ARG A 75 -8.69 3.61 22.50
N ILE A 76 -7.45 4.07 22.43
CA ILE A 76 -6.30 3.55 23.18
C ILE A 76 -5.98 4.56 24.29
N ASP A 77 -6.14 4.15 25.55
CA ASP A 77 -5.90 5.01 26.72
C ASP A 77 -4.40 5.05 27.13
N ASP A 78 -3.63 4.05 26.73
CA ASP A 78 -2.21 3.92 27.07
C ASP A 78 -1.34 4.73 26.10
N LEU A 79 -0.61 5.71 26.64
CA LEU A 79 0.25 6.60 25.85
C LEU A 79 1.43 5.87 25.20
N ASP A 80 2.00 4.85 25.87
CA ASP A 80 3.12 4.08 25.30
C ASP A 80 2.64 3.27 24.09
N ASP A 81 1.38 2.79 24.12
CA ASP A 81 0.77 2.09 23.00
C ASP A 81 0.45 3.03 21.83
N LEU A 82 0.06 4.29 22.10
CA LEU A 82 -0.14 5.30 21.07
C LEU A 82 1.18 5.67 20.39
N ASP A 83 2.23 5.96 21.17
CA ASP A 83 3.57 6.21 20.64
C ASP A 83 4.07 5.02 19.80
N ARG A 84 3.82 3.81 20.28
CA ARG A 84 4.16 2.58 19.54
C ARG A 84 3.39 2.45 18.24
N LEU A 85 2.11 2.82 18.21
CA LEU A 85 1.32 2.80 17.00
C LEU A 85 1.82 3.85 15.99
N ASP A 86 2.21 5.04 16.44
CA ASP A 86 2.77 6.08 15.58
C ASP A 86 4.06 5.62 14.88
N ASP A 87 4.97 4.98 15.62
CA ASP A 87 6.16 4.35 15.04
C ASP A 87 5.82 3.32 13.96
N LEU A 88 4.76 2.52 14.18
CA LEU A 88 4.31 1.50 13.23
C LEU A 88 3.68 2.12 11.99
N ILE A 89 2.92 3.22 12.14
CA ILE A 89 2.35 3.97 11.03
C ILE A 89 3.47 4.56 10.16
N ASP A 90 4.50 5.14 10.79
CA ASP A 90 5.67 5.66 10.08
C ASP A 90 6.44 4.56 9.34
N LEU A 91 6.51 3.35 9.93
CA LEU A 91 7.10 2.19 9.25
C LEU A 91 6.28 1.76 8.03
N VAL A 92 4.95 1.74 8.13
CA VAL A 92 4.06 1.42 7.01
C VAL A 92 4.12 2.48 5.92
N LYS A 93 4.28 3.75 6.29
CA LYS A 93 4.49 4.84 5.33
C LYS A 93 5.79 4.65 4.54
N GLN A 94 6.89 4.30 5.22
CA GLN A 94 8.14 3.95 4.55
C GLN A 94 7.98 2.74 3.61
N ALA A 95 7.19 1.75 4.00
CA ALA A 95 6.85 0.62 3.12
C ALA A 95 6.06 1.07 1.88
N ALA A 96 5.09 1.96 2.03
CA ALA A 96 4.35 2.53 0.90
C ALA A 96 5.27 3.31 -0.05
N ASP A 97 6.23 4.07 0.46
CA ASP A 97 7.22 4.79 -0.36
C ASP A 97 8.13 3.84 -1.15
N LYS A 98 8.56 2.73 -0.53
CA LYS A 98 9.32 1.67 -1.22
C LYS A 98 8.49 1.02 -2.33
N ARG A 99 7.22 0.67 -2.06
CA ARG A 99 6.32 0.17 -3.10
C ARG A 99 6.17 1.18 -4.23
N ASN A 100 6.01 2.46 -3.89
CA ASN A 100 5.84 3.51 -4.89
C ASN A 100 7.06 3.63 -5.81
N ALA A 101 8.28 3.48 -5.27
CA ALA A 101 9.49 3.44 -6.07
C ALA A 101 9.51 2.27 -7.07
N ILE A 102 8.89 1.14 -6.75
CA ILE A 102 8.82 -0.04 -7.62
C ILE A 102 7.74 0.12 -8.71
N VAL A 103 6.55 0.62 -8.36
CA VAL A 103 5.37 0.53 -9.26
C VAL A 103 5.06 1.79 -10.06
N HIS A 104 5.58 2.96 -9.66
CA HIS A 104 5.25 4.24 -10.30
C HIS A 104 6.32 4.75 -11.29
N HIS A 105 7.32 3.93 -11.58
CA HIS A 105 8.41 4.28 -12.48
C HIS A 105 8.47 3.33 -13.68
N MET A 106 9.01 3.83 -14.79
CA MET A 106 9.10 3.05 -16.02
C MET A 106 10.33 2.15 -15.94
N TRP A 107 10.13 0.85 -16.11
CA TRP A 107 11.21 -0.14 -16.11
C TRP A 107 11.86 -0.23 -17.48
N CYS A 108 13.17 -0.43 -17.51
CA CYS A 108 13.89 -0.79 -18.73
C CYS A 108 15.02 -1.78 -18.46
N HIS A 109 15.42 -2.47 -19.52
CA HIS A 109 16.46 -3.49 -19.50
C HIS A 109 17.47 -3.20 -20.60
N ASP A 110 18.76 -3.30 -20.29
CA ASP A 110 19.82 -3.26 -21.29
C ASP A 110 20.07 -4.68 -21.81
N GLU A 111 19.68 -4.94 -23.08
CA GLU A 111 19.82 -6.26 -23.69
C GLU A 111 21.28 -6.77 -23.76
N LYS A 112 22.27 -5.87 -23.69
CA LYS A 112 23.69 -6.26 -23.76
C LYS A 112 24.27 -6.63 -22.40
N THR A 113 23.95 -5.87 -21.35
CA THR A 113 24.50 -6.09 -20.01
C THR A 113 23.61 -6.99 -19.15
N GLY A 114 22.33 -7.14 -19.52
CA GLY A 114 21.34 -7.85 -18.70
C GLY A 114 20.86 -7.02 -17.50
N GLU A 115 21.33 -5.77 -17.36
CA GLU A 115 20.99 -4.92 -16.24
C GLU A 115 19.58 -4.33 -16.38
N VAL A 116 18.91 -4.17 -15.25
CA VAL A 116 17.56 -3.62 -15.16
C VAL A 116 17.61 -2.29 -14.43
N PHE A 117 16.84 -1.33 -14.93
CA PHE A 117 16.82 0.04 -14.45
C PHE A 117 15.39 0.55 -14.28
N LEU A 118 15.27 1.58 -13.46
CA LEU A 118 14.09 2.42 -13.36
C LEU A 118 14.39 3.81 -13.92
N VAL A 119 13.49 4.31 -14.76
CA VAL A 119 13.47 5.71 -15.17
C VAL A 119 12.64 6.50 -14.18
N LYS A 120 13.34 7.32 -13.39
CA LYS A 120 12.74 8.22 -12.41
C LYS A 120 12.60 9.61 -13.01
N THR A 121 11.36 10.04 -13.21
CA THR A 121 11.05 11.39 -13.69
C THR A 121 10.64 12.28 -12.53
N THR A 122 11.26 13.45 -12.38
CA THR A 122 10.87 14.46 -11.39
C THR A 122 10.58 15.78 -12.09
N ALA A 123 9.56 16.51 -11.61
CA ALA A 123 9.12 17.77 -12.21
C ALA A 123 9.05 18.93 -11.19
N ARG A 124 9.67 18.78 -10.01
CA ARG A 124 9.73 19.86 -9.01
C ARG A 124 10.72 20.93 -9.51
N ASN A 125 10.20 22.11 -9.88
CA ASN A 125 10.90 23.27 -10.46
C ASN A 125 11.51 23.06 -11.86
N THR A 126 12.09 21.89 -12.13
CA THR A 126 12.67 21.53 -13.43
C THR A 126 12.36 20.07 -13.74
N VAL A 127 12.07 19.74 -15.00
CA VAL A 127 11.91 18.35 -15.43
C VAL A 127 13.28 17.69 -15.52
N LYS A 128 13.48 16.60 -14.77
CA LYS A 128 14.68 15.75 -14.80
C LYS A 128 14.28 14.29 -14.92
N ALA A 129 15.06 13.52 -15.67
CA ALA A 129 14.89 12.08 -15.81
C ALA A 129 16.23 11.40 -15.50
N ASP A 130 16.21 10.51 -14.51
CA ASP A 130 17.36 9.73 -14.08
C ASP A 130 17.12 8.26 -14.38
N VAL A 131 18.18 7.55 -14.82
CA VAL A 131 18.17 6.09 -14.96
C VAL A 131 18.89 5.50 -13.77
N VAL A 132 18.15 4.77 -12.94
CA VAL A 132 18.64 4.23 -11.68
C VAL A 132 18.74 2.71 -11.80
N PRO A 133 19.93 2.10 -11.61
CA PRO A 133 20.06 0.65 -11.57
C PRO A 133 19.18 0.07 -10.46
N MET A 134 18.49 -1.01 -10.76
CA MET A 134 17.66 -1.73 -9.80
C MET A 134 18.16 -3.16 -9.68
N PRO A 135 19.05 -3.46 -8.72
CA PRO A 135 19.43 -4.82 -8.43
C PRO A 135 18.23 -5.64 -7.95
N LEU A 136 18.14 -6.90 -8.41
CA LEU A 136 17.09 -7.82 -8.02
C LEU A 136 16.95 -7.98 -6.49
N ASP A 137 18.10 -8.05 -5.79
CA ASP A 137 18.12 -8.23 -4.34
C ASP A 137 17.55 -7.01 -3.60
N THR A 138 17.68 -5.81 -4.16
CA THR A 138 17.05 -4.60 -3.61
C THR A 138 15.53 -4.71 -3.65
N ILE A 139 14.96 -5.18 -4.77
CA ILE A 139 13.51 -5.34 -4.92
C ILE A 139 12.98 -6.40 -3.94
N ARG A 140 13.71 -7.50 -3.78
CA ARG A 140 13.38 -8.56 -2.82
C ARG A 140 13.44 -8.05 -1.38
N ALA A 141 14.50 -7.32 -1.03
CA ALA A 141 14.64 -6.73 0.30
C ALA A 141 13.52 -5.72 0.59
N ASP A 142 13.15 -4.89 -0.38
CA ASP A 142 12.04 -3.96 -0.25
C ASP A 142 10.70 -4.69 -0.11
N ALA A 143 10.47 -5.77 -0.86
CA ALA A 143 9.27 -6.60 -0.71
C ALA A 143 9.15 -7.18 0.71
N MET A 144 10.24 -7.72 1.26
CA MET A 144 10.26 -8.24 2.62
C MET A 144 10.07 -7.15 3.66
N PHE A 145 10.70 -5.99 3.48
CA PHE A 145 10.49 -4.84 4.37
C PHE A 145 9.01 -4.42 4.41
N ILE A 146 8.36 -4.36 3.23
CA ILE A 146 6.94 -4.02 3.11
C ILE A 146 6.10 -5.02 3.90
N TYR A 147 6.34 -6.32 3.69
CA TYR A 147 5.66 -7.39 4.41
C TYR A 147 5.84 -7.26 5.93
N ASP A 148 7.09 -7.12 6.39
CA ASP A 148 7.42 -7.04 7.81
C ASP A 148 6.77 -5.83 8.50
N ALA A 149 6.67 -4.69 7.80
CA ALA A 149 5.97 -3.52 8.30
C ALA A 149 4.49 -3.82 8.55
N GLY A 150 3.82 -4.48 7.60
CA GLY A 150 2.43 -4.92 7.75
C GLY A 150 2.26 -5.94 8.87
N ILE A 151 3.17 -6.91 9.01
CA ILE A 151 3.10 -7.94 10.06
C ILE A 151 3.28 -7.32 11.45
N LYS A 152 4.21 -6.37 11.63
CA LYS A 152 4.40 -5.68 12.91
C LYS A 152 3.15 -4.91 13.34
N LEU A 153 2.48 -4.25 12.39
CA LEU A 153 1.19 -3.61 12.66
C LEU A 153 0.14 -4.65 13.07
N LEU A 154 0.00 -5.75 12.33
CA LEU A 154 -0.96 -6.81 12.66
C LEU A 154 -0.71 -7.41 14.05
N GLN A 155 0.55 -7.64 14.42
CA GLN A 155 0.93 -8.15 15.74
C GLN A 155 0.51 -7.18 16.85
N PHE A 156 0.69 -5.88 16.64
CA PHE A 156 0.20 -4.86 17.57
C PHE A 156 -1.33 -4.91 17.71
N LEU A 157 -2.06 -4.97 16.59
CA LEU A 157 -3.52 -5.05 16.63
C LEU A 157 -4.02 -6.29 17.37
N LEU A 158 -3.40 -7.45 17.15
CA LEU A 158 -3.71 -8.68 17.88
C LEU A 158 -3.45 -8.55 19.38
N ALA A 159 -2.31 -7.98 19.75
CA ALA A 159 -1.94 -7.81 21.16
C ALA A 159 -2.86 -6.84 21.92
N LYS A 160 -3.50 -5.91 21.20
CA LYS A 160 -4.39 -4.89 21.77
C LYS A 160 -5.88 -5.17 21.55
N ASP A 161 -6.22 -6.35 21.02
CA ASP A 161 -7.60 -6.72 20.68
C ASP A 161 -8.30 -5.68 19.78
N LEU A 162 -7.53 -5.16 18.81
CA LEU A 162 -7.96 -4.16 17.82
C LEU A 162 -8.20 -4.80 16.45
N ILE A 163 -8.43 -6.11 16.38
CA ILE A 163 -8.85 -6.76 15.14
C ILE A 163 -10.37 -6.61 15.01
N PRO A 164 -10.88 -6.07 13.88
CA PRO A 164 -12.31 -5.91 13.72
C PRO A 164 -13.01 -7.27 13.65
N ALA A 165 -14.21 -7.34 14.22
CA ALA A 165 -15.04 -8.53 14.09
C ALA A 165 -15.38 -8.82 12.62
N LEU A 166 -15.57 -10.09 12.30
CA LEU A 166 -16.13 -10.49 11.01
C LEU A 166 -17.57 -9.97 10.88
N PRO A 167 -18.01 -9.60 9.66
CA PRO A 167 -19.37 -9.13 9.46
C PRO A 167 -20.39 -10.23 9.85
N PRO A 168 -21.52 -9.86 10.46
CA PRO A 168 -22.52 -10.83 10.88
C PRO A 168 -23.13 -11.53 9.65
N VAL A 169 -23.33 -12.85 9.76
CA VAL A 169 -23.99 -13.65 8.73
C VAL A 169 -25.41 -13.12 8.53
N GLY A 170 -25.74 -12.73 7.29
CA GLY A 170 -27.10 -12.29 6.94
C GLY A 170 -27.39 -10.80 7.16
N ARG A 171 -26.38 -9.93 7.28
CA ARG A 171 -26.58 -8.47 7.30
C ARG A 171 -27.52 -8.03 6.16
N SER A 172 -28.70 -7.55 6.53
CA SER A 172 -29.69 -7.19 5.53
C SER A 172 -29.30 -5.92 4.79
N ARG A 173 -29.30 -6.00 3.46
CA ARG A 173 -28.95 -4.91 2.53
C ARG A 173 -30.19 -4.45 1.76
N PHE A 174 -31.29 -4.15 2.47
CA PHE A 174 -32.63 -3.80 1.95
C PHE A 174 -32.69 -2.68 0.88
N HIS A 175 -31.57 -1.99 0.64
CA HIS A 175 -31.45 -0.80 -0.19
C HIS A 175 -30.61 -0.99 -1.47
N LYS A 176 -30.13 -2.21 -1.77
CA LYS A 176 -29.32 -2.47 -2.98
C LYS A 176 -30.16 -2.70 -4.25
N SER A 177 -31.49 -2.76 -4.17
CA SER A 177 -32.30 -2.91 -5.37
C SER A 177 -32.23 -1.67 -6.26
N LYS A 178 -32.23 -1.88 -7.59
CA LYS A 178 -32.26 -0.80 -8.59
C LYS A 178 -33.46 0.14 -8.35
N ALA A 179 -34.57 -0.40 -7.86
CA ALA A 179 -35.77 0.34 -7.47
C ALA A 179 -35.54 1.26 -6.25
N ALA A 180 -34.84 0.78 -5.21
CA ALA A 180 -34.49 1.58 -4.04
C ALA A 180 -33.54 2.73 -4.39
N ARG A 181 -32.57 2.50 -5.29
CA ARG A 181 -31.67 3.56 -5.79
C ARG A 181 -32.42 4.63 -6.60
N LYS A 182 -33.35 4.22 -7.48
CA LYS A 182 -34.16 5.14 -8.31
C LYS A 182 -35.11 6.02 -7.47
N LYS A 183 -35.60 5.52 -6.32
CA LYS A 183 -36.41 6.32 -5.38
C LYS A 183 -35.61 7.41 -4.64
N ARG A 184 -34.29 7.26 -4.49
CA ARG A 184 -33.42 8.25 -3.79
C ARG A 184 -33.05 9.47 -4.62
N ILE A 185 -33.01 9.34 -5.95
CA ILE A 185 -32.65 10.43 -6.88
C ILE A 185 -33.82 11.40 -7.11
N LYS A 186 -35.05 11.02 -6.73
CA LYS A 186 -36.28 11.78 -6.97
C LYS A 186 -36.78 12.61 -5.78
N ARG A 187 -35.97 12.77 -4.73
CA ARG A 187 -36.18 13.74 -3.65
C ARG A 187 -35.09 14.79 -3.74
#